data_AF-A0A1D2RDK2-F1
#
_entry.id   AF-A0A1D2RDK2-F1
#
_cell.length_a   1.000
_cell.length_b   1.000
_cell.length_c   1.000
_cell.angle_alpha   90.00
_cell.angle_beta   90.00
_cell.angle_gamma   90.00
#
_symmetry.space_group_name_H-M   'P 1'
#
loop_
_entity.id
_entity.type
_entity.pdbx_description
1 polymer ?
#
loop_
_entity_poly.entity_id
_entity_poly.type
_entity_poly.pdbx_seq_one_letter_code
_entity_poly.pdbx_strand_id
1 'polypeptide(L)'
;MNINTRIYLKKRFKWYYSKHRVDAPDDIEKREFGVGNLEKKIASRHKQFKSGHELWNYLQLDAPFYISYSVAYYEFPRNPMETKNWLGADLVFDIDIPMDFINYKGTEKAKNETQKLLEFLSDDFGFKDKDLRVNFSGNKGYHIHVCTSGILKLGKDERREIIDHVTGTGLDLDAFIKLEEAEEGIVMSGRGEKWYGGMRVGPKINDVGWGGRLCRGTIDYIKNSNIKKKEKIIKQLEVGNWEGVKGLRINTYKRIIRKMAVELTGDTDKMVTIDTSRLIRLPNSLHGTSGLVAMKTKDLEGFDPLNDAVAFPDNPVKVKVTRNTKSFEMKNQTHGPFDKDETLEIPEYAGIYLMLKDYAEVVR
;
A
#
# COMPACT_ATOMS: atom_id res chain seq x y z
N MET A 1 -13.16 12.04 -23.83
CA MET A 1 -12.71 10.92 -24.70
C MET A 1 -13.64 10.61 -25.87
N ASN A 2 -13.15 10.85 -27.10
CA ASN A 2 -13.79 10.54 -28.38
C ASN A 2 -13.84 9.03 -28.73
N ILE A 3 -14.62 8.68 -29.76
CA ILE A 3 -14.83 7.30 -30.22
C ILE A 3 -13.54 6.64 -30.71
N ASN A 4 -12.70 7.37 -31.46
CA ASN A 4 -11.45 6.83 -32.00
C ASN A 4 -10.49 6.40 -30.88
N THR A 5 -10.40 7.21 -29.83
CA THR A 5 -9.59 6.94 -28.64
C THR A 5 -10.13 5.73 -27.89
N ARG A 6 -11.45 5.63 -27.70
CA ARG A 6 -12.08 4.44 -27.08
C ARG A 6 -11.76 3.15 -27.87
N ILE A 7 -11.85 3.19 -29.20
CA ILE A 7 -11.53 2.05 -30.07
C ILE A 7 -10.03 1.70 -29.98
N TYR A 8 -9.16 2.71 -30.04
CA TYR A 8 -7.72 2.52 -29.94
C TYR A 8 -7.34 1.84 -28.63
N LEU A 9 -7.76 2.40 -27.49
CA LEU A 9 -7.50 1.84 -26.16
C LEU A 9 -8.03 0.41 -26.04
N LYS A 10 -9.23 0.12 -26.56
CA LYS A 10 -9.80 -1.23 -26.52
C LYS A 10 -8.95 -2.23 -27.33
N LYS A 11 -8.45 -1.83 -28.50
CA LYS A 11 -7.53 -2.66 -29.30
C LYS A 11 -6.23 -2.94 -28.55
N ARG A 12 -5.68 -1.95 -27.84
CA ARG A 12 -4.44 -2.11 -27.06
C ARG A 12 -4.63 -3.01 -25.84
N PHE A 13 -5.75 -2.90 -25.13
CA PHE A 13 -6.08 -3.82 -24.03
C PHE A 13 -6.28 -5.25 -24.55
N LYS A 14 -6.96 -5.45 -25.70
CA LYS A 14 -7.06 -6.77 -26.34
C LYS A 14 -5.70 -7.34 -26.73
N TRP A 15 -4.83 -6.52 -27.30
CA TRP A 15 -3.46 -6.91 -27.64
C TRP A 15 -2.66 -7.34 -26.41
N TYR A 16 -2.83 -6.67 -25.27
CA TYR A 16 -2.15 -7.07 -24.04
C TYR A 16 -2.61 -8.46 -23.59
N TYR A 17 -3.92 -8.66 -23.42
CA TYR A 17 -4.45 -9.95 -22.94
C TYR A 17 -4.30 -11.10 -23.93
N SER A 18 -4.12 -10.82 -25.24
CA SER A 18 -3.81 -11.86 -26.23
C SER A 18 -2.37 -12.37 -26.12
N LYS A 19 -1.44 -11.55 -25.62
CA LYS A 19 -0.02 -11.89 -25.49
C LYS A 19 0.40 -12.30 -24.07
N HIS A 20 -0.29 -11.80 -23.05
CA HIS A 20 0.09 -11.98 -21.66
C HIS A 20 -0.96 -12.80 -20.94
N ARG A 21 -0.54 -13.95 -20.43
CA ARG A 21 -1.39 -14.80 -19.60
C ARG A 21 -1.51 -14.20 -18.20
N VAL A 22 -2.74 -14.15 -17.70
CA VAL A 22 -3.04 -13.74 -16.33
C VAL A 22 -3.39 -14.98 -15.52
N ASP A 23 -2.68 -15.19 -14.42
CA ASP A 23 -2.91 -16.33 -13.55
C ASP A 23 -4.23 -16.19 -12.78
N ALA A 24 -4.89 -17.32 -12.57
CA ALA A 24 -6.04 -17.39 -11.69
C ALA A 24 -5.63 -17.11 -10.22
N PRO A 25 -6.50 -16.47 -9.43
CA PRO A 25 -6.36 -16.51 -7.98
C PRO A 25 -6.62 -17.93 -7.46
N ASP A 26 -6.14 -18.24 -6.27
CA ASP A 26 -6.40 -19.52 -5.60
C ASP A 26 -7.89 -19.72 -5.36
N ASP A 27 -8.37 -20.97 -5.46
CA ASP A 27 -9.79 -21.32 -5.33
C ASP A 27 -10.71 -20.42 -6.17
N ILE A 28 -10.34 -20.19 -7.44
CA ILE A 28 -11.06 -19.31 -8.37
C ILE A 28 -12.57 -19.58 -8.41
N GLU A 29 -12.96 -20.84 -8.31
CA GLU A 29 -14.34 -21.29 -8.32
C GLU A 29 -15.15 -20.83 -7.10
N LYS A 30 -14.49 -20.46 -6.00
CA LYS A 30 -15.11 -19.92 -4.77
C LYS A 30 -15.07 -18.41 -4.72
N ARG A 31 -14.62 -17.72 -5.77
CA ARG A 31 -14.45 -16.26 -5.77
C ARG A 31 -15.43 -15.57 -6.70
N GLU A 32 -15.88 -14.40 -6.27
CA GLU A 32 -16.66 -13.48 -7.10
C GLU A 32 -15.70 -12.61 -7.90
N PHE A 33 -16.07 -12.27 -9.14
CA PHE A 33 -15.38 -11.30 -9.96
C PHE A 33 -16.26 -10.09 -10.28
N GLY A 34 -15.62 -8.93 -10.29
CA GLY A 34 -16.17 -7.69 -10.80
C GLY A 34 -15.32 -7.15 -11.95
N VAL A 35 -15.96 -6.60 -12.97
CA VAL A 35 -15.30 -6.02 -14.15
C VAL A 35 -15.77 -4.60 -14.38
N GLY A 36 -14.86 -3.77 -14.88
CA GLY A 36 -15.10 -2.36 -15.18
C GLY A 36 -14.81 -1.98 -16.62
N ASN A 37 -15.28 -0.79 -16.95
CA ASN A 37 -15.09 -0.13 -18.24
C ASN A 37 -14.39 1.23 -18.03
N LEU A 38 -14.27 2.05 -19.07
CA LEU A 38 -13.63 3.37 -18.97
C LEU A 38 -14.35 4.35 -18.02
N GLU A 39 -15.63 4.12 -17.74
CA GLU A 39 -16.47 5.04 -16.96
C GLU A 39 -16.58 4.60 -15.48
N LYS A 40 -16.55 3.28 -15.22
CA LYS A 40 -16.71 2.70 -13.89
C LYS A 40 -15.69 1.60 -13.64
N LYS A 41 -14.99 1.68 -12.50
CA LYS A 41 -14.06 0.63 -12.03
C LYS A 41 -14.75 -0.73 -11.87
N ILE A 42 -16.02 -0.73 -11.47
CA ILE A 42 -16.87 -1.92 -11.40
C ILE A 42 -18.20 -1.57 -12.07
N ALA A 43 -18.40 -2.08 -13.28
CA ALA A 43 -19.61 -1.92 -14.08
C ALA A 43 -20.52 -3.16 -14.00
N SER A 44 -19.94 -4.34 -13.74
CA SER A 44 -20.65 -5.61 -13.57
C SER A 44 -20.00 -6.40 -12.43
N ARG A 45 -20.83 -7.00 -11.57
CA ARG A 45 -20.45 -7.85 -10.42
C ARG A 45 -21.06 -9.25 -10.57
N HIS A 46 -20.82 -10.10 -9.57
CA HIS A 46 -21.39 -11.46 -9.49
C HIS A 46 -20.95 -12.40 -10.60
N LYS A 47 -19.81 -12.12 -11.25
CA LYS A 47 -19.18 -13.06 -12.17
C LYS A 47 -18.46 -14.15 -11.37
N GLN A 48 -18.34 -15.33 -11.96
CA GLN A 48 -17.58 -16.45 -11.42
C GLN A 48 -17.02 -17.24 -12.59
N PHE A 49 -15.75 -17.60 -12.48
CA PHE A 49 -15.04 -18.48 -13.39
C PHE A 49 -14.76 -19.79 -12.67
N LYS A 50 -14.90 -20.92 -13.37
CA LYS A 50 -14.65 -22.26 -12.81
C LYS A 50 -13.19 -22.69 -12.94
N SER A 51 -12.41 -22.02 -13.77
CA SER A 51 -11.00 -22.34 -14.01
C SER A 51 -10.21 -21.15 -14.53
N GLY A 52 -8.89 -21.22 -14.41
CA GLY A 52 -8.00 -20.22 -15.02
C GLY A 52 -8.09 -20.16 -16.55
N HIS A 53 -8.49 -21.26 -17.21
CA HIS A 53 -8.72 -21.25 -18.66
C HIS A 53 -9.94 -20.40 -19.04
N GLU A 54 -11.04 -20.52 -18.28
CA GLU A 54 -12.25 -19.72 -18.50
C GLU A 54 -11.98 -18.22 -18.28
N LEU A 55 -11.24 -17.88 -17.20
CA LEU A 55 -10.81 -16.51 -16.93
C LEU A 55 -9.93 -15.96 -18.07
N TRP A 56 -8.97 -16.76 -18.55
CA TRP A 56 -8.08 -16.33 -19.63
C TRP A 56 -8.84 -16.08 -20.94
N ASN A 57 -9.73 -16.99 -21.34
CA ASN A 57 -10.58 -16.82 -22.51
C ASN A 57 -11.45 -15.55 -22.40
N TYR A 58 -12.01 -15.30 -21.22
CA TYR A 58 -12.77 -14.07 -20.96
C TYR A 58 -11.92 -12.82 -21.14
N LEU A 59 -10.70 -12.78 -20.58
CA LEU A 59 -9.80 -11.64 -20.69
C LEU A 59 -9.37 -11.36 -22.14
N GLN A 60 -9.19 -12.38 -22.97
CA GLN A 60 -8.87 -12.21 -24.39
C GLN A 60 -10.05 -11.67 -25.20
N LEU A 61 -11.26 -12.17 -24.94
CA LEU A 61 -12.46 -11.79 -25.67
C LEU A 61 -12.98 -10.42 -25.27
N ASP A 62 -13.18 -10.22 -23.96
CA ASP A 62 -13.74 -9.01 -23.39
C ASP A 62 -12.67 -7.93 -23.25
N ALA A 63 -11.47 -8.25 -22.77
CA ALA A 63 -10.41 -7.28 -22.46
C ALA A 63 -10.91 -6.09 -21.61
N PRO A 64 -11.33 -6.35 -20.36
CA PRO A 64 -11.90 -5.31 -19.49
C PRO A 64 -10.83 -4.27 -19.10
N PHE A 65 -11.28 -3.04 -18.85
CA PHE A 65 -10.40 -1.96 -18.39
C PHE A 65 -10.03 -2.10 -16.91
N TYR A 66 -10.90 -2.75 -16.15
CA TYR A 66 -10.66 -3.13 -14.76
C TYR A 66 -11.19 -4.53 -14.53
N ILE A 67 -10.46 -5.34 -13.79
CA ILE A 67 -10.95 -6.61 -13.29
C ILE A 67 -10.48 -6.79 -11.85
N SER A 68 -11.37 -7.29 -11.02
CA SER A 68 -11.15 -7.51 -9.59
C SER A 68 -11.87 -8.78 -9.16
N TYR A 69 -11.40 -9.38 -8.09
CA TYR A 69 -11.98 -10.58 -7.49
C TYR A 69 -12.16 -10.39 -5.99
N SER A 70 -13.06 -11.14 -5.37
CA SER A 70 -13.34 -11.03 -3.95
C SER A 70 -12.17 -11.55 -3.12
N VAL A 71 -11.81 -10.81 -2.07
CA VAL A 71 -10.95 -11.33 -0.99
C VAL A 71 -11.65 -12.47 -0.23
N ALA A 72 -12.97 -12.48 -0.25
CA ALA A 72 -13.81 -13.55 0.26
C ALA A 72 -13.82 -14.80 -0.62
N TYR A 73 -14.03 -15.93 0.05
CA TYR A 73 -14.42 -17.21 -0.52
C TYR A 73 -15.90 -17.46 -0.20
N TYR A 74 -16.65 -17.95 -1.17
CA TYR A 74 -18.08 -18.22 -1.10
C TYR A 74 -18.40 -19.61 -1.65
N GLU A 75 -19.44 -20.24 -1.11
CA GLU A 75 -19.98 -21.47 -1.70
C GLU A 75 -20.73 -21.17 -3.02
N PHE A 76 -21.43 -20.03 -3.07
CA PHE A 76 -22.21 -19.59 -4.23
C PHE A 76 -21.82 -18.16 -4.67
N PRO A 77 -20.64 -17.95 -5.30
CA PRO A 77 -20.11 -16.61 -5.57
C PRO A 77 -20.98 -15.72 -6.47
N ARG A 78 -21.82 -16.33 -7.32
CA ARG A 78 -22.76 -15.63 -8.24
C ARG A 78 -23.99 -15.08 -7.54
N ASN A 79 -24.32 -15.53 -6.34
CA ASN A 79 -25.55 -15.16 -5.66
C ASN A 79 -25.49 -13.70 -5.11
N PRO A 80 -26.64 -13.10 -4.76
CA PRO A 80 -26.70 -11.95 -3.88
C PRO A 80 -26.04 -12.22 -2.53
N MET A 81 -25.55 -11.19 -1.85
CA MET A 81 -24.66 -11.31 -0.68
C MET A 81 -25.25 -12.20 0.43
N GLU A 82 -26.56 -12.11 0.66
CA GLU A 82 -27.29 -12.84 1.70
C GLU A 82 -27.29 -14.36 1.48
N THR A 83 -27.09 -14.78 0.23
CA THR A 83 -27.22 -16.18 -0.21
C THR A 83 -25.94 -16.73 -0.82
N LYS A 84 -24.81 -16.02 -0.68
CA LYS A 84 -23.50 -16.50 -1.16
C LYS A 84 -22.87 -17.60 -0.30
N ASN A 85 -23.27 -17.68 0.97
CA ASN A 85 -22.64 -18.47 2.02
C ASN A 85 -21.12 -18.19 2.14
N TRP A 86 -20.74 -17.27 3.04
CA TRP A 86 -19.36 -16.84 3.24
C TRP A 86 -18.53 -17.92 3.94
N LEU A 87 -17.41 -18.30 3.32
CA LEU A 87 -16.53 -19.36 3.82
C LEU A 87 -15.30 -18.82 4.57
N GLY A 88 -14.87 -17.61 4.24
CA GLY A 88 -13.66 -17.00 4.77
C GLY A 88 -13.22 -15.83 3.91
N ALA A 89 -12.20 -15.08 4.34
CA ALA A 89 -11.61 -14.02 3.52
C ALA A 89 -10.12 -13.85 3.78
N ASP A 90 -9.36 -13.61 2.72
CA ASP A 90 -7.96 -13.19 2.83
C ASP A 90 -7.85 -11.88 3.64
N LEU A 91 -6.72 -11.65 4.28
CA LEU A 91 -6.39 -10.37 4.90
C LEU A 91 -5.61 -9.57 3.86
N VAL A 92 -6.15 -8.43 3.46
CA VAL A 92 -5.55 -7.59 2.42
C VAL A 92 -5.35 -6.19 2.97
N PHE A 93 -4.18 -5.62 2.68
CA PHE A 93 -3.87 -4.22 2.95
C PHE A 93 -3.71 -3.48 1.62
N ASP A 94 -4.18 -2.24 1.57
CA ASP A 94 -4.02 -1.34 0.44
C ASP A 94 -3.19 -0.14 0.89
N ILE A 95 -2.05 0.07 0.24
CA ILE A 95 -1.19 1.23 0.44
C ILE A 95 -1.35 2.09 -0.81
N ASP A 96 -2.12 3.18 -0.72
CA ASP A 96 -2.25 4.17 -1.81
C ASP A 96 -1.53 5.47 -1.42
N ILE A 97 -0.71 6.01 -2.33
CA ILE A 97 -0.08 7.32 -2.18
C ILE A 97 -0.74 8.30 -3.15
N PRO A 98 -1.37 9.39 -2.64
CA PRO A 98 -2.05 10.35 -3.49
C PRO A 98 -1.07 11.04 -4.44
N MET A 99 -1.30 10.85 -5.74
CA MET A 99 -0.57 11.49 -6.83
C MET A 99 -1.50 11.85 -7.99
N ASP A 100 -1.36 13.05 -8.55
CA ASP A 100 -2.12 13.46 -9.75
C ASP A 100 -1.64 12.68 -10.96
N PHE A 101 -0.32 12.74 -11.17
CA PHE A 101 0.42 12.04 -12.20
C PHE A 101 1.50 11.17 -11.54
N ILE A 102 1.74 10.00 -12.12
CA ILE A 102 2.75 9.08 -11.60
C ILE A 102 4.15 9.68 -11.72
N ASN A 103 4.95 9.44 -10.69
CA ASN A 103 6.31 9.94 -10.56
C ASN A 103 7.11 9.03 -9.62
N TYR A 104 8.43 9.06 -9.74
CA TYR A 104 9.34 8.21 -8.97
C TYR A 104 9.22 8.47 -7.47
N LYS A 105 9.12 9.74 -7.07
CA LYS A 105 8.98 10.12 -5.65
C LYS A 105 7.75 9.49 -4.98
N GLY A 106 6.60 9.49 -5.66
CA GLY A 106 5.36 8.93 -5.14
C GLY A 106 5.39 7.41 -5.06
N THR A 107 5.95 6.76 -6.08
CA THR A 107 6.08 5.29 -6.11
C THR A 107 7.10 4.78 -5.09
N GLU A 108 8.20 5.51 -4.86
CA GLU A 108 9.17 5.23 -3.81
C GLU A 108 8.57 5.41 -2.41
N LYS A 109 7.76 6.45 -2.20
CA LYS A 109 7.00 6.59 -0.95
C LYS A 109 6.07 5.38 -0.72
N ALA A 110 5.35 4.94 -1.74
CA ALA A 110 4.45 3.79 -1.62
C ALA A 110 5.20 2.50 -1.28
N LYS A 111 6.38 2.32 -1.88
CA LYS A 111 7.28 1.20 -1.62
C LYS A 111 7.81 1.21 -0.18
N ASN A 112 8.22 2.37 0.33
CA ASN A 112 8.69 2.52 1.70
C ASN A 112 7.59 2.21 2.72
N GLU A 113 6.35 2.67 2.50
CA GLU A 113 5.22 2.33 3.38
C GLU A 113 4.83 0.84 3.28
N THR A 114 4.96 0.25 2.10
CA THR A 114 4.78 -1.20 1.90
C THR A 114 5.83 -1.99 2.69
N GLN A 115 7.10 -1.57 2.65
CA GLN A 115 8.19 -2.20 3.39
C GLN A 115 7.94 -2.16 4.89
N LYS A 116 7.54 -1.00 5.45
CA LYS A 116 7.16 -0.89 6.87
C LYS A 116 6.04 -1.86 7.23
N LEU A 117 5.01 -1.98 6.40
CA LEU A 117 3.92 -2.90 6.66
C LEU A 117 4.40 -4.36 6.65
N LEU A 118 5.28 -4.74 5.72
CA LEU A 118 5.88 -6.08 5.71
C LEU A 118 6.69 -6.35 6.98
N GLU A 119 7.43 -5.38 7.49
CA GLU A 119 8.12 -5.49 8.79
C GLU A 119 7.14 -5.72 9.94
N PHE A 120 6.00 -5.02 9.99
CA PHE A 120 4.96 -5.32 10.99
C PHE A 120 4.39 -6.74 10.85
N LEU A 121 4.08 -7.16 9.62
CA LEU A 121 3.51 -8.48 9.34
C LEU A 121 4.48 -9.62 9.69
N SER A 122 5.77 -9.42 9.47
CA SER A 122 6.83 -10.35 9.85
C SER A 122 7.10 -10.31 11.36
N ASP A 123 7.51 -9.16 11.88
CA ASP A 123 8.13 -9.07 13.21
C ASP A 123 7.10 -9.15 14.35
N ASP A 124 5.89 -8.63 14.13
CA ASP A 124 4.87 -8.56 15.18
C ASP A 124 3.87 -9.71 15.07
N PHE A 125 3.48 -10.09 13.84
CA PHE A 125 2.49 -11.13 13.59
C PHE A 125 3.09 -12.49 13.20
N GLY A 126 4.40 -12.56 12.92
CA GLY A 126 5.10 -13.81 12.62
C GLY A 126 4.77 -14.41 11.26
N PHE A 127 4.22 -13.64 10.32
CA PHE A 127 3.96 -14.13 8.96
C PHE A 127 5.28 -14.31 8.20
N LYS A 128 5.39 -15.42 7.48
CA LYS A 128 6.59 -15.72 6.67
C LYS A 128 6.41 -15.18 5.26
N ASP A 129 7.51 -14.93 4.54
CA ASP A 129 7.47 -14.45 3.16
C ASP A 129 6.58 -15.29 2.23
N LYS A 130 6.51 -16.61 2.46
CA LYS A 130 5.65 -17.52 1.68
C LYS A 130 4.15 -17.28 1.89
N ASP A 131 3.76 -16.68 3.01
CA ASP A 131 2.37 -16.38 3.38
C ASP A 131 1.95 -15.00 2.85
N LEU A 132 2.91 -14.20 2.37
CA LEU A 132 2.73 -12.82 1.92
C LEU A 132 2.81 -12.73 0.39
N ARG A 133 1.91 -11.97 -0.21
CA ARG A 133 1.94 -11.65 -1.65
C ARG A 133 1.81 -10.16 -1.85
N VAL A 134 2.85 -9.55 -2.41
CA VAL A 134 2.92 -8.12 -2.70
C VAL A 134 2.58 -7.90 -4.16
N ASN A 135 1.60 -7.04 -4.42
CA ASN A 135 1.13 -6.73 -5.76
C ASN A 135 1.12 -5.21 -5.95
N PHE A 136 1.86 -4.70 -6.93
CA PHE A 136 1.65 -3.32 -7.38
C PHE A 136 0.21 -3.18 -7.89
N SER A 137 -0.51 -2.15 -7.44
CA SER A 137 -1.92 -1.97 -7.79
C SER A 137 -2.13 -1.58 -9.26
N GLY A 138 -1.04 -1.26 -9.97
CA GLY A 138 -1.06 -0.77 -11.35
C GLY A 138 -1.25 0.74 -11.44
N ASN A 139 -1.14 1.51 -10.35
CA ASN A 139 -1.29 2.96 -10.41
C ASN A 139 -0.44 3.70 -9.38
N LYS A 140 -0.81 3.65 -8.09
CA LYS A 140 -0.29 4.57 -7.08
C LYS A 140 0.24 3.88 -5.82
N GLY A 141 0.20 2.55 -5.79
CA GLY A 141 0.20 1.84 -4.54
C GLY A 141 0.41 0.34 -4.66
N TYR A 142 0.33 -0.35 -3.53
CA TYR A 142 0.50 -1.79 -3.44
C TYR A 142 -0.63 -2.43 -2.65
N HIS A 143 -0.98 -3.66 -3.02
CA HIS A 143 -1.80 -4.54 -2.22
C HIS A 143 -0.93 -5.62 -1.61
N ILE A 144 -1.06 -5.85 -0.31
CA ILE A 144 -0.41 -6.96 0.39
C ILE A 144 -1.50 -7.95 0.77
N HIS A 145 -1.40 -9.19 0.29
CA HIS A 145 -2.28 -10.28 0.70
C HIS A 145 -1.55 -11.19 1.68
N VAL A 146 -2.22 -11.50 2.80
CA VAL A 146 -1.81 -12.55 3.73
C VAL A 146 -2.69 -13.76 3.47
N CYS A 147 -2.08 -14.87 3.04
CA CYS A 147 -2.78 -16.07 2.57
C CYS A 147 -2.47 -17.27 3.48
N THR A 148 -2.98 -17.24 4.72
CA THR A 148 -2.87 -18.37 5.67
C THR A 148 -4.24 -18.77 6.21
N SER A 149 -4.42 -20.04 6.58
CA SER A 149 -5.72 -20.55 7.05
C SER A 149 -6.19 -19.89 8.35
N GLY A 150 -5.25 -19.50 9.23
CA GLY A 150 -5.54 -18.92 10.55
C GLY A 150 -6.22 -17.55 10.51
N ILE A 151 -6.15 -16.82 9.39
CA ILE A 151 -6.73 -15.48 9.25
C ILE A 151 -8.10 -15.47 8.55
N LEU A 152 -8.50 -16.59 7.93
CA LEU A 152 -9.67 -16.62 7.05
C LEU A 152 -10.97 -16.29 7.77
N LYS A 153 -11.02 -16.56 9.07
CA LYS A 153 -12.19 -16.34 9.93
C LYS A 153 -12.19 -15.01 10.68
N LEU A 154 -11.13 -14.19 10.55
CA LEU A 154 -11.10 -12.88 11.19
C LEU A 154 -12.24 -12.01 10.68
N GLY A 155 -13.06 -11.52 11.62
CA GLY A 155 -14.14 -10.59 11.37
C GLY A 155 -13.64 -9.15 11.23
N LYS A 156 -14.60 -8.22 11.20
CA LYS A 156 -14.31 -6.80 10.97
C LYS A 156 -13.59 -6.15 12.14
N ASP A 157 -13.91 -6.57 13.37
CA ASP A 157 -13.36 -5.96 14.58
C ASP A 157 -11.94 -6.42 14.81
N GLU A 158 -11.64 -7.72 14.63
CA GLU A 158 -10.26 -8.22 14.72
C GLU A 158 -9.36 -7.59 13.64
N ARG A 159 -9.90 -7.39 12.43
CA ARG A 159 -9.18 -6.68 11.36
C ARG A 159 -8.93 -5.21 11.70
N ARG A 160 -9.84 -4.56 12.42
CA ARG A 160 -9.65 -3.18 12.90
C ARG A 160 -8.51 -3.10 13.91
N GLU A 161 -8.44 -4.03 14.87
CA GLU A 161 -7.32 -4.09 15.83
C GLU A 161 -5.97 -4.26 15.14
N ILE A 162 -5.90 -5.08 14.08
CA ILE A 162 -4.67 -5.22 13.27
C ILE A 162 -4.28 -3.88 12.62
N ILE A 163 -5.26 -3.16 12.06
CA ILE A 163 -5.02 -1.84 11.46
C ILE A 163 -4.56 -0.83 12.50
N ASP A 164 -5.21 -0.79 13.66
CA ASP A 164 -4.86 0.14 14.73
C ASP A 164 -3.45 -0.15 15.25
N HIS A 165 -3.07 -1.42 15.35
CA HIS A 165 -1.70 -1.83 15.67
C HIS A 165 -0.67 -1.33 14.65
N VAL A 166 -0.86 -1.59 13.34
CA VAL A 166 0.15 -1.18 12.33
C VAL A 166 0.18 0.34 12.09
N THR A 167 -0.93 1.03 12.36
CA THR A 167 -1.01 2.51 12.27
C THR A 167 -0.61 3.21 13.57
N GLY A 168 -0.38 2.47 14.66
CA GLY A 168 -0.08 3.03 15.98
C GLY A 168 -1.25 3.84 16.56
N THR A 169 -2.47 3.57 16.12
CA THR A 169 -3.68 4.21 16.63
C THR A 169 -3.95 3.72 18.04
N GLY A 170 -4.23 4.63 18.97
CA GLY A 170 -4.54 4.28 20.36
C GLY A 170 -3.34 3.90 21.23
N LEU A 171 -2.10 4.04 20.75
CA LEU A 171 -0.91 3.78 21.56
C LEU A 171 -0.85 4.67 22.81
N ASP A 172 -0.79 4.03 23.96
CA ASP A 172 -0.59 4.67 25.26
C ASP A 172 0.92 4.74 25.57
N LEU A 173 1.45 5.96 25.65
CA LEU A 173 2.87 6.20 25.95
C LEU A 173 3.22 5.89 27.41
N ASP A 174 2.27 6.04 28.33
CA ASP A 174 2.50 5.78 29.75
C ASP A 174 2.63 4.27 30.02
N ALA A 175 2.08 3.44 29.13
CA ALA A 175 2.31 2.00 29.14
C ALA A 175 3.78 1.62 28.82
N PHE A 176 4.48 2.44 28.03
CA PHE A 176 5.87 2.18 27.62
C PHE A 176 6.90 2.87 28.52
N ILE A 177 6.68 4.12 28.92
CA ILE A 177 7.67 4.92 29.67
C ILE A 177 7.14 5.16 31.07
N LYS A 178 7.72 4.46 32.05
CA LYS A 178 7.29 4.50 33.44
C LYS A 178 8.28 5.26 34.31
N LEU A 179 7.80 5.82 35.40
CA LEU A 179 8.64 6.31 36.47
C LEU A 179 8.85 5.15 37.45
N GLU A 180 10.04 4.56 37.47
CA GLU A 180 10.40 3.59 38.51
C GLU A 180 10.87 4.39 39.73
N GLU A 181 10.23 4.17 40.87
CA GLU A 181 10.70 4.69 42.15
C GLU A 181 12.04 4.04 42.48
N ALA A 182 12.95 4.81 43.08
CA ALA A 182 14.21 4.25 43.56
C ALA A 182 13.91 3.15 44.59
N GLU A 183 14.58 2.00 44.50
CA GLU A 183 14.54 0.99 45.56
C GLU A 183 14.81 1.65 46.92
N GLU A 184 14.09 1.23 47.96
CA GLU A 184 14.27 1.70 49.33
C GLU A 184 15.76 1.60 49.73
N GLY A 185 16.47 2.73 49.70
CA GLY A 185 17.88 2.80 50.07
C GLY A 185 18.78 3.69 49.20
N ILE A 186 18.39 4.03 47.96
CA ILE A 186 19.19 4.92 47.11
C ILE A 186 18.84 6.39 47.39
N VAL A 187 19.57 7.00 48.34
CA VAL A 187 19.44 8.42 48.69
C VAL A 187 20.25 9.27 47.71
N MET A 188 19.58 10.07 46.88
CA MET A 188 20.24 11.13 46.12
C MET A 188 20.39 12.37 47.01
N SER A 189 21.63 12.71 47.39
CA SER A 189 21.92 13.90 48.20
C SER A 189 22.24 15.11 47.31
N GLY A 190 21.38 16.13 47.33
CA GLY A 190 21.67 17.44 46.76
C GLY A 190 20.73 18.52 47.32
N ARG A 191 21.31 19.56 47.95
CA ARG A 191 20.62 20.72 48.58
C ARG A 191 19.72 20.40 49.79
N GLY A 192 20.14 19.51 50.67
CA GLY A 192 19.58 19.41 52.04
C GLY A 192 18.20 18.75 52.16
N GLU A 193 17.57 18.33 51.06
CA GLU A 193 16.31 17.57 51.08
C GLU A 193 16.51 16.18 50.47
N LYS A 194 15.99 15.16 51.17
CA LYS A 194 15.93 13.79 50.66
C LYS A 194 14.77 13.67 49.68
N TRP A 195 15.07 13.38 48.42
CA TRP A 195 14.06 13.04 47.43
C TRP A 195 14.35 11.65 46.86
N TYR A 196 13.33 10.78 46.84
CA TYR A 196 13.36 9.52 46.12
C TYR A 196 13.21 9.84 44.63
N GLY A 197 14.32 10.14 43.97
CA GLY A 197 14.32 10.52 42.56
C GLY A 197 14.00 9.31 41.69
N GLY A 198 12.73 9.13 41.32
CA GLY A 198 12.33 8.09 40.38
C GLY A 198 13.04 8.27 39.02
N MET A 199 13.42 7.17 38.39
CA MET A 199 14.05 7.18 37.06
C MET A 199 13.02 6.85 35.99
N ARG A 200 13.04 7.58 34.87
CA ARG A 200 12.24 7.19 33.71
C ARG A 200 12.87 5.98 33.03
N VAL A 201 12.16 4.87 33.06
CA VAL A 201 12.55 3.60 32.44
C VAL A 201 11.55 3.27 31.33
N GLY A 202 12.04 2.70 30.24
CA GLY A 202 11.21 2.37 29.10
C GLY A 202 11.89 1.38 28.17
N PRO A 203 11.39 1.24 26.93
CA PRO A 203 11.87 0.21 26.02
C PRO A 203 13.34 0.39 25.62
N LYS A 204 13.99 -0.74 25.34
CA LYS A 204 15.38 -0.84 24.87
C LYS A 204 15.44 -0.90 23.34
N ILE A 205 16.64 -0.71 22.78
CA ILE A 205 16.82 -0.70 21.32
C ILE A 205 16.46 -2.02 20.64
N ASN A 206 16.71 -3.15 21.32
CA ASN A 206 16.47 -4.50 20.84
C ASN A 206 15.10 -5.07 21.23
N ASP A 207 14.27 -4.28 21.92
CA ASP A 207 12.91 -4.72 22.20
C ASP A 207 12.14 -4.87 20.87
N VAL A 208 11.17 -5.80 20.88
CA VAL A 208 10.31 -6.08 19.73
C VAL A 208 9.08 -5.17 19.72
N GLY A 209 8.33 -5.20 18.62
CA GLY A 209 7.06 -4.48 18.51
C GLY A 209 7.20 -2.96 18.70
N TRP A 210 6.13 -2.35 19.22
CA TRP A 210 6.05 -0.90 19.43
C TRP A 210 7.06 -0.36 20.43
N GLY A 211 7.46 -1.13 21.45
CA GLY A 211 8.47 -0.69 22.41
C GLY A 211 9.81 -0.40 21.72
N GLY A 212 10.31 -1.37 20.94
CA GLY A 212 11.50 -1.19 20.13
C GLY A 212 11.38 -0.08 19.10
N ARG A 213 10.25 -0.01 18.37
CA ARG A 213 10.01 1.05 17.38
C ARG A 213 10.02 2.44 18.02
N LEU A 214 9.43 2.60 19.21
CA LEU A 214 9.44 3.84 19.97
C LEU A 214 10.87 4.23 20.41
N CYS A 215 11.66 3.27 20.88
CA CYS A 215 13.07 3.50 21.26
C CYS A 215 13.90 3.92 20.03
N ARG A 216 13.87 3.14 18.95
CA ARG A 216 14.58 3.43 17.69
C ARG A 216 14.16 4.75 17.07
N GLY A 217 12.85 5.05 17.05
CA GLY A 217 12.32 6.31 16.56
C GLY A 217 12.74 7.51 17.41
N THR A 218 12.79 7.35 18.73
CA THR A 218 13.32 8.38 19.64
C THR A 218 14.81 8.61 19.40
N ILE A 219 15.61 7.55 19.29
CA ILE A 219 17.04 7.64 18.98
C ILE A 219 17.27 8.39 17.66
N ASP A 220 16.53 8.04 16.60
CA ASP A 220 16.60 8.72 15.31
C ASP A 220 16.23 10.20 15.41
N TYR A 221 15.18 10.55 16.16
CA TYR A 221 14.83 11.94 16.43
C TYR A 221 15.97 12.69 17.15
N ILE A 222 16.56 12.11 18.20
CA ILE A 222 17.65 12.73 18.97
C ILE A 222 18.88 12.92 18.08
N LYS A 223 19.26 11.92 17.26
CA LYS A 223 20.38 11.99 16.32
C LYS A 223 20.29 13.20 15.38
N ASN A 224 19.06 13.48 14.91
CA ASN A 224 18.75 14.55 13.96
C ASN A 224 18.32 15.88 14.62
N SER A 225 18.49 16.03 15.94
CA SER A 225 18.11 17.22 16.70
C SER A 225 19.31 18.03 17.20
N ASN A 226 19.07 19.28 17.62
CA ASN A 226 20.08 20.17 18.23
C ASN A 226 20.23 19.98 19.75
N ILE A 227 19.94 18.79 20.28
CA ILE A 227 20.00 18.49 21.72
C ILE A 227 21.46 18.31 22.17
N LYS A 228 21.85 18.95 23.27
CA LYS A 228 23.19 18.82 23.87
C LYS A 228 23.37 17.41 24.47
N LYS A 229 24.61 16.88 24.41
CA LYS A 229 24.98 15.56 24.95
C LYS A 229 24.20 14.40 24.33
N LYS A 230 23.86 14.50 23.03
CA LYS A 230 23.08 13.49 22.30
C LYS A 230 23.69 12.09 22.35
N GLU A 231 25.03 11.94 22.27
CA GLU A 231 25.64 10.60 22.35
C GLU A 231 25.37 9.93 23.70
N LYS A 232 25.40 10.70 24.79
CA LYS A 232 25.08 10.19 26.12
C LYS A 232 23.61 9.76 26.22
N ILE A 233 22.70 10.58 25.69
CA ILE A 233 21.26 10.29 25.70
C ILE A 233 20.97 9.02 24.88
N ILE A 234 21.58 8.87 23.70
CA ILE A 234 21.40 7.69 22.85
C ILE A 234 21.85 6.42 23.57
N LYS A 235 23.05 6.42 24.19
CA LYS A 235 23.53 5.27 24.98
C LYS A 235 22.61 4.92 26.16
N GLN A 236 21.97 5.92 26.77
CA GLN A 236 20.98 5.71 27.83
C GLN A 236 19.70 5.07 27.28
N LEU A 237 19.18 5.57 26.16
CA LEU A 237 17.99 5.01 25.51
C LEU A 237 18.19 3.57 25.05
N GLU A 238 19.38 3.23 24.53
CA GLU A 238 19.71 1.87 24.07
C GLU A 238 19.50 0.81 25.16
N VAL A 239 19.75 1.16 26.42
CA VAL A 239 19.60 0.27 27.58
C VAL A 239 18.31 0.51 28.38
N GLY A 240 17.39 1.35 27.88
CA GLY A 240 16.08 1.60 28.50
C GLY A 240 16.07 2.71 29.57
N ASN A 241 17.10 3.55 29.64
CA ASN A 241 17.12 4.75 30.48
C ASN A 241 16.60 5.96 29.69
N TRP A 242 15.39 6.42 30.03
CA TRP A 242 14.67 7.50 29.36
C TRP A 242 14.77 8.84 30.09
N GLU A 243 15.61 8.94 31.13
CA GLU A 243 15.77 10.18 31.92
C GLU A 243 16.31 11.34 31.07
N GLY A 244 17.20 11.03 30.11
CA GLY A 244 17.76 12.00 29.17
C GLY A 244 16.73 12.66 28.24
N VAL A 245 15.52 12.10 28.14
CA VAL A 245 14.42 12.58 27.30
C VAL A 245 13.19 13.03 28.09
N LYS A 246 13.30 13.22 29.42
CA LYS A 246 12.16 13.65 30.27
C LYS A 246 11.48 14.95 29.83
N GLY A 247 12.19 15.82 29.12
CA GLY A 247 11.67 17.10 28.61
C GLY A 247 11.02 17.02 27.22
N LEU A 248 11.02 15.84 26.57
CA LEU A 248 10.35 15.68 25.28
C LEU A 248 8.84 15.83 25.45
N ARG A 249 8.24 16.69 24.62
CA ARG A 249 6.80 16.93 24.63
C ARG A 249 6.04 15.76 24.01
N ILE A 250 4.81 15.54 24.48
CA ILE A 250 3.89 14.53 23.95
C ILE A 250 3.73 14.62 22.41
N ASN A 251 3.68 15.82 21.84
CA ASN A 251 3.56 16.01 20.40
C ASN A 251 4.81 15.56 19.63
N THR A 252 5.99 15.56 20.25
CA THR A 252 7.20 14.99 19.67
C THR A 252 7.08 13.47 19.58
N TYR A 253 6.61 12.81 20.65
CA TYR A 253 6.34 11.38 20.63
C TYR A 253 5.28 11.00 19.59
N LYS A 254 4.19 11.77 19.49
CA LYS A 254 3.18 11.56 18.43
C LYS A 254 3.78 11.63 17.02
N ARG A 255 4.74 12.55 16.78
CA ARG A 255 5.45 12.62 15.48
C ARG A 255 6.39 11.44 15.27
N ILE A 256 7.07 10.98 16.31
CA ILE A 256 7.93 9.80 16.27
C ILE A 256 7.09 8.56 15.93
N ILE A 257 6.00 8.33 16.67
CA ILE A 257 5.06 7.22 16.43
C ILE A 257 4.55 7.25 14.99
N ARG A 258 4.07 8.40 14.51
CA ARG A 258 3.59 8.54 13.12
C ARG A 258 4.66 8.22 12.07
N LYS A 259 5.93 8.53 12.34
CA LYS A 259 7.04 8.20 11.42
C LYS A 259 7.30 6.69 11.37
N MET A 260 7.14 6.01 12.51
CA MET A 260 7.36 4.57 12.65
C MET A 260 6.13 3.72 12.25
N ALA A 261 4.94 4.31 12.30
CA ALA A 261 3.69 3.70 11.85
C ALA A 261 3.63 3.55 10.32
N VAL A 262 2.77 2.65 9.87
CA VAL A 262 2.34 2.57 8.47
C VAL A 262 1.37 3.72 8.18
N GLU A 263 1.67 4.51 7.15
CA GLU A 263 0.80 5.58 6.69
C GLU A 263 -0.27 5.02 5.72
N LEU A 264 -1.45 4.69 6.26
CA LEU A 264 -2.65 4.43 5.45
C LEU A 264 -3.32 5.79 5.19
N THR A 265 -3.21 6.31 3.96
CA THR A 265 -3.46 7.73 3.67
C THR A 265 -4.93 8.13 3.68
N GLY A 266 -5.86 7.18 3.80
CA GLY A 266 -7.28 7.48 4.00
C GLY A 266 -8.10 6.38 4.68
N ASP A 267 -9.30 6.75 5.15
CA ASP A 267 -10.28 5.79 5.69
C ASP A 267 -10.64 4.70 4.68
N THR A 268 -10.59 5.02 3.38
CA THR A 268 -10.84 4.07 2.29
C THR A 268 -9.87 2.89 2.32
N ASP A 269 -8.59 3.14 2.65
CA ASP A 269 -7.53 2.14 2.69
C ASP A 269 -7.72 1.21 3.88
N LYS A 270 -8.02 1.79 5.06
CA LYS A 270 -8.42 1.01 6.25
C LYS A 270 -9.62 0.12 5.96
N MET A 271 -10.61 0.65 5.24
CA MET A 271 -11.80 -0.11 4.86
C MET A 271 -11.51 -1.26 3.88
N VAL A 272 -10.38 -1.26 3.15
CA VAL A 272 -9.98 -2.44 2.36
C VAL A 272 -9.69 -3.63 3.26
N THR A 273 -8.96 -3.39 4.35
CA THR A 273 -8.60 -4.45 5.29
C THR A 273 -9.79 -4.90 6.12
N ILE A 274 -10.67 -3.98 6.54
CA ILE A 274 -11.85 -4.30 7.36
C ILE A 274 -12.91 -5.07 6.56
N ASP A 275 -13.14 -4.72 5.29
CA ASP A 275 -14.20 -5.31 4.49
C ASP A 275 -13.86 -6.74 4.02
N THR A 276 -14.45 -7.73 4.70
CA THR A 276 -14.30 -9.15 4.39
C THR A 276 -14.89 -9.56 3.05
N SER A 277 -15.61 -8.68 2.34
CA SER A 277 -16.26 -8.94 1.05
C SER A 277 -15.70 -8.10 -0.11
N ARG A 278 -14.61 -7.37 0.15
CA ARG A 278 -14.01 -6.41 -0.78
C ARG A 278 -13.60 -7.09 -2.10
N LEU A 279 -13.78 -6.38 -3.21
CA LEU A 279 -13.13 -6.75 -4.47
C LEU A 279 -11.76 -6.10 -4.54
N ILE A 280 -10.74 -6.92 -4.77
CA ILE A 280 -9.36 -6.50 -4.97
C ILE A 280 -8.92 -6.78 -6.40
N ARG A 281 -8.05 -5.94 -6.95
CA ARG A 281 -7.63 -6.05 -8.34
C ARG A 281 -6.96 -7.39 -8.60
N LEU A 282 -7.28 -8.00 -9.75
CA LEU A 282 -6.63 -9.21 -10.21
C LEU A 282 -5.17 -8.90 -10.57
N PRO A 283 -4.16 -9.55 -9.96
CA PRO A 283 -2.78 -9.32 -10.33
C PRO A 283 -2.50 -9.69 -11.78
N ASN A 284 -1.51 -9.04 -12.37
CA ASN A 284 -1.11 -9.10 -13.77
C ASN A 284 -2.20 -8.66 -14.77
N SER A 285 -3.28 -8.02 -14.32
CA SER A 285 -4.23 -7.33 -15.20
C SER A 285 -3.82 -5.88 -15.47
N LEU A 286 -4.35 -5.26 -16.54
CA LEU A 286 -4.15 -3.82 -16.78
C LEU A 286 -4.99 -2.94 -15.85
N HIS A 287 -4.48 -1.75 -15.53
CA HIS A 287 -5.19 -0.72 -14.78
C HIS A 287 -5.79 0.35 -15.70
N GLY A 288 -7.12 0.41 -15.80
CA GLY A 288 -7.84 1.29 -16.75
C GLY A 288 -7.72 2.81 -16.56
N THR A 289 -6.90 3.30 -15.62
CA THR A 289 -6.54 4.73 -15.49
C THR A 289 -5.12 5.04 -15.91
N SER A 290 -4.22 4.05 -15.87
CA SER A 290 -2.77 4.26 -16.06
C SER A 290 -2.22 3.45 -17.23
N GLY A 291 -2.87 2.34 -17.59
CA GLY A 291 -2.35 1.39 -18.57
C GLY A 291 -1.20 0.54 -18.05
N LEU A 292 -0.80 0.70 -16.78
CA LEU A 292 0.21 -0.15 -16.15
C LEU A 292 -0.37 -1.50 -15.75
N VAL A 293 0.50 -2.49 -15.64
CA VAL A 293 0.19 -3.83 -15.14
C VAL A 293 0.09 -3.79 -13.61
N ALA A 294 -0.94 -4.42 -13.04
CA ALA A 294 -1.03 -4.66 -11.61
C ALA A 294 -0.11 -5.82 -11.19
N MET A 295 1.20 -5.59 -11.19
CA MET A 295 2.20 -6.66 -11.21
C MET A 295 2.44 -7.30 -9.83
N LYS A 296 2.51 -8.63 -9.78
CA LYS A 296 3.02 -9.36 -8.60
C LYS A 296 4.52 -9.13 -8.48
N THR A 297 5.04 -8.85 -7.29
CA THR A 297 6.48 -8.78 -7.03
C THR A 297 6.88 -9.64 -5.83
N LYS A 298 8.01 -10.34 -5.96
CA LYS A 298 8.68 -11.06 -4.87
C LYS A 298 9.87 -10.29 -4.32
N ASP A 299 10.46 -9.44 -5.15
CA ASP A 299 11.58 -8.57 -4.79
C ASP A 299 11.06 -7.14 -4.80
N LEU A 300 10.58 -6.68 -3.65
CA LEU A 300 10.08 -5.31 -3.53
C LEU A 300 11.22 -4.31 -3.76
N GLU A 301 12.43 -4.59 -3.25
CA GLU A 301 13.60 -3.69 -3.31
C GLU A 301 14.11 -3.49 -4.74
N GLY A 302 14.15 -4.53 -5.57
CA GLY A 302 14.55 -4.43 -6.97
C GLY A 302 13.45 -3.94 -7.92
N PHE A 303 12.18 -3.98 -7.51
CA PHE A 303 11.05 -3.65 -8.38
C PHE A 303 10.89 -2.13 -8.59
N ASP A 304 10.79 -1.72 -9.85
CA ASP A 304 10.46 -0.36 -10.30
C ASP A 304 9.14 -0.35 -11.10
N PRO A 305 8.02 0.10 -10.53
CA PRO A 305 6.73 0.09 -11.22
C PRO A 305 6.68 0.99 -12.46
N LEU A 306 7.52 2.02 -12.57
CA LEU A 306 7.53 2.94 -13.72
C LEU A 306 8.38 2.42 -14.88
N ASN A 307 9.04 1.27 -14.69
CA ASN A 307 9.77 0.54 -15.71
C ASN A 307 9.18 -0.85 -15.94
N ASP A 308 9.04 -1.65 -14.88
CA ASP A 308 8.66 -3.07 -14.93
C ASP A 308 7.17 -3.27 -15.24
N ALA A 309 6.30 -2.38 -14.72
CA ALA A 309 4.86 -2.50 -14.91
C ALA A 309 4.35 -1.80 -16.19
N VAL A 310 5.24 -1.29 -17.04
CA VAL A 310 4.87 -0.63 -18.31
C VAL A 310 4.51 -1.69 -19.35
N ALA A 311 3.22 -1.77 -19.70
CA ALA A 311 2.68 -2.84 -20.55
C ALA A 311 2.90 -2.63 -22.05
N PHE A 312 2.98 -1.37 -22.48
CA PHE A 312 2.92 -0.97 -23.88
C PHE A 312 4.31 -0.56 -24.39
N PRO A 313 4.61 -0.79 -25.67
CA PRO A 313 5.90 -0.46 -26.26
C PRO A 313 6.09 1.07 -26.37
N ASP A 314 7.25 1.48 -26.87
CA ASP A 314 7.64 2.87 -27.10
C ASP A 314 7.39 3.35 -28.55
N ASN A 315 6.69 2.57 -29.36
CA ASN A 315 6.32 2.95 -30.72
C ASN A 315 5.65 4.34 -30.74
N PRO A 316 6.01 5.23 -31.67
CA PRO A 316 5.41 6.55 -31.74
C PRO A 316 3.88 6.50 -31.93
N VAL A 317 3.15 7.28 -31.15
CA VAL A 317 1.72 7.53 -31.32
C VAL A 317 1.44 9.03 -31.34
N LYS A 318 0.61 9.45 -32.29
CA LYS A 318 0.15 10.84 -32.37
C LYS A 318 -1.06 11.05 -31.48
N VAL A 319 -0.98 12.03 -30.59
CA VAL A 319 -2.06 12.40 -29.68
C VAL A 319 -2.28 13.91 -29.71
N LYS A 320 -3.53 14.33 -29.54
CA LYS A 320 -3.91 15.73 -29.31
C LYS A 320 -4.23 15.91 -27.84
N VAL A 321 -3.54 16.83 -27.19
CA VAL A 321 -3.75 17.17 -25.77
C VAL A 321 -5.06 17.95 -25.64
N THR A 322 -5.93 17.51 -24.74
CA THR A 322 -7.26 18.11 -24.54
C THR A 322 -7.30 19.12 -23.39
N ARG A 323 -6.32 19.06 -22.46
CA ARG A 323 -6.20 19.90 -21.26
C ARG A 323 -4.73 19.99 -20.84
N ASN A 324 -4.32 21.11 -20.23
CA ASN A 324 -2.97 21.24 -19.70
C ASN A 324 -2.65 20.10 -18.72
N THR A 325 -1.49 19.49 -18.89
CA THR A 325 -1.00 18.37 -18.08
C THR A 325 0.11 18.83 -17.13
N LYS A 326 0.30 18.10 -16.03
CA LYS A 326 1.57 18.15 -15.28
C LYS A 326 2.54 17.15 -15.92
N SER A 327 3.83 17.29 -15.60
CA SER A 327 4.80 16.27 -15.97
C SER A 327 4.54 14.94 -15.26
N PHE A 328 4.99 13.85 -15.88
CA PHE A 328 4.96 12.51 -15.32
C PHE A 328 6.17 11.71 -15.77
N GLU A 329 6.42 10.60 -15.09
CA GLU A 329 7.64 9.83 -15.31
C GLU A 329 7.30 8.37 -15.61
N MET A 330 7.92 7.82 -16.66
CA MET A 330 7.84 6.42 -17.07
C MET A 330 9.10 6.08 -17.87
N LYS A 331 9.59 4.84 -17.80
CA LYS A 331 10.72 4.36 -18.61
C LYS A 331 11.99 5.23 -18.47
N ASN A 332 12.27 5.73 -17.27
CA ASN A 332 13.38 6.64 -16.96
C ASN A 332 13.36 7.96 -17.75
N GLN A 333 12.18 8.36 -18.23
CA GLN A 333 11.98 9.61 -18.96
C GLN A 333 10.93 10.46 -18.26
N THR A 334 11.13 11.77 -18.29
CA THR A 334 10.10 12.76 -17.92
C THR A 334 9.33 13.16 -19.18
N HIS A 335 8.01 13.07 -19.11
CA HIS A 335 7.10 13.50 -20.15
C HIS A 335 6.32 14.73 -19.67
N GLY A 336 6.09 15.68 -20.57
CA GLY A 336 5.38 16.92 -20.27
C GLY A 336 6.16 17.87 -19.36
N PRO A 337 5.50 18.93 -18.82
CA PRO A 337 4.09 19.26 -19.03
C PRO A 337 3.80 19.57 -20.50
N PHE A 338 2.54 19.38 -20.89
CA PHE A 338 2.02 19.70 -22.22
C PHE A 338 0.79 20.59 -22.09
N ASP A 339 0.69 21.58 -22.97
CA ASP A 339 -0.40 22.52 -23.08
C ASP A 339 -1.57 21.95 -23.89
N LYS A 340 -2.75 22.47 -23.60
CA LYS A 340 -3.97 22.15 -24.34
C LYS A 340 -3.81 22.49 -25.82
N ASP A 341 -4.39 21.65 -26.67
CA ASP A 341 -4.42 21.74 -28.14
C ASP A 341 -3.09 21.42 -28.83
N GLU A 342 -2.01 21.14 -28.09
CA GLU A 342 -0.79 20.57 -28.66
C GLU A 342 -1.05 19.21 -29.33
N THR A 343 -0.41 18.98 -30.48
CA THR A 343 -0.36 17.67 -31.14
C THR A 343 1.05 17.13 -31.01
N LEU A 344 1.17 15.98 -30.38
CA LEU A 344 2.43 15.38 -29.97
C LEU A 344 2.60 14.01 -30.61
N GLU A 345 3.85 13.67 -30.92
CA GLU A 345 4.25 12.31 -31.27
C GLU A 345 5.12 11.79 -30.13
N ILE A 346 4.56 10.88 -29.32
CA ILE A 346 5.16 10.39 -28.07
C ILE A 346 5.14 8.85 -28.02
N PRO A 347 5.93 8.22 -27.14
CA PRO A 347 5.88 6.77 -26.96
C PRO A 347 4.48 6.26 -26.62
N GLU A 348 4.12 5.08 -27.14
CA GLU A 348 2.77 4.51 -27.01
C GLU A 348 2.31 4.40 -25.56
N TYR A 349 3.18 3.94 -24.65
CA TYR A 349 2.87 3.85 -23.22
C TYR A 349 2.46 5.21 -22.62
N ALA A 350 3.15 6.29 -23.01
CA ALA A 350 2.88 7.64 -22.53
C ALA A 350 1.57 8.18 -23.12
N GLY A 351 1.33 7.92 -24.41
CA GLY A 351 0.08 8.26 -25.08
C GLY A 351 -1.12 7.55 -24.45
N ILE A 352 -1.03 6.24 -24.19
CA ILE A 352 -2.09 5.47 -23.54
C ILE A 352 -2.36 5.97 -22.13
N TYR A 353 -1.32 6.28 -21.36
CA TYR A 353 -1.48 6.85 -20.03
C TYR A 353 -2.27 8.19 -20.06
N LEU A 354 -1.90 9.11 -20.95
CA LEU A 354 -2.60 10.39 -21.11
C LEU A 354 -4.06 10.19 -21.60
N MET A 355 -4.28 9.27 -22.53
CA MET A 355 -5.62 8.92 -23.01
C MET A 355 -6.50 8.35 -21.88
N LEU A 356 -5.99 7.41 -21.07
CA LEU A 356 -6.74 6.82 -19.96
C LEU A 356 -7.02 7.80 -18.83
N LYS A 357 -6.17 8.82 -18.65
CA LYS A 357 -6.38 9.94 -17.73
C LYS A 357 -7.33 11.03 -18.29
N ASP A 358 -7.79 10.89 -19.55
CA ASP A 358 -8.63 11.86 -20.27
C ASP A 358 -7.94 13.23 -20.51
N TYR A 359 -6.61 13.23 -20.69
CA TYR A 359 -5.81 14.42 -21.03
C TYR A 359 -5.40 14.48 -22.50
N ALA A 360 -5.56 13.40 -23.24
CA ALA A 360 -5.24 13.37 -24.67
C ALA A 360 -6.19 12.45 -25.43
N GLU A 361 -6.28 12.67 -26.74
CA GLU A 361 -7.03 11.84 -27.67
C GLU A 361 -6.13 11.41 -28.83
N VAL A 362 -6.30 10.18 -29.32
CA VAL A 362 -5.50 9.69 -30.45
C VAL A 362 -5.84 10.48 -31.72
N VAL A 363 -4.81 10.87 -32.46
CA VAL A 363 -4.93 11.45 -33.80
C VAL A 363 -4.69 10.34 -34.81
N ARG A 364 -5.56 10.25 -35.83
CA ARG A 364 -5.41 9.27 -36.90
C ARG A 364 -4.35 9.70 -37.91
#